data_AF-A0A9P1CL95-F1
#
_entry.id   AF-A0A9P1CL95-F1
#
_cell.length_a   1.000
_cell.length_b   1.000
_cell.length_c   1.000
_cell.angle_alpha   90.00
_cell.angle_beta   90.00
_cell.angle_gamma   90.00
#
_symmetry.space_group_name_H-M   'P 1'
#
loop_
_entity.id
_entity.type
_entity.pdbx_description
1 polymer ?
#
loop_
_entity_poly.entity_id
_entity_poly.type
_entity_poly.pdbx_seq_one_letter_code
_entity_poly.pdbx_strand_id
1 'polypeptide(L)'
;MYLEYLWAADWPELPAHCEYRSTLAWLDLADCFHRYTFSHAMLRGQNLTIFAFVGALVAACLTMVEHQRVRRLTSLLKLHAVKASGAEDPAQQCLKYLSVYSRLMDLAFPGVLLLVPFNLERPVMHYGCTLLVVSAMVGGVVAYATMPLAAAAGLSDQEEPTKELHDWAKRHQSLKWKAGVIIALHFVLPATAAVHHFAWLDATGRLFGLCEVSAILSYQIFLATFVADDFAASKFAPMPSPTRKVAASLIAGL
;
A
#
# COMPACT_ATOMS: atom_id res chain seq x y z
N MET A 1 -14.10 -10.77 -9.36
CA MET A 1 -12.63 -10.66 -9.52
C MET A 1 -11.83 -11.57 -8.59
N TYR A 2 -11.53 -11.27 -7.31
CA TYR A 2 -10.66 -12.16 -6.50
C TYR A 2 -11.27 -13.55 -6.21
N LEU A 3 -12.55 -13.60 -5.84
CA LEU A 3 -13.26 -14.87 -5.63
C LEU A 3 -13.44 -15.64 -6.94
N GLU A 4 -13.72 -14.91 -8.02
CA GLU A 4 -13.80 -15.46 -9.37
C GLU A 4 -12.45 -16.01 -9.84
N TYR A 5 -11.33 -15.38 -9.47
CA TYR A 5 -10.00 -15.94 -9.70
C TYR A 5 -9.79 -17.24 -8.92
N LEU A 6 -10.07 -17.25 -7.62
CA LEU A 6 -9.89 -18.44 -6.79
C LEU A 6 -10.79 -19.61 -7.24
N TRP A 7 -11.95 -19.31 -7.83
CA TRP A 7 -12.95 -20.28 -8.27
C TRP A 7 -12.82 -20.71 -9.75
N ALA A 8 -12.51 -19.77 -10.65
CA ALA A 8 -12.47 -19.97 -12.10
C ALA A 8 -11.05 -20.13 -12.66
N ALA A 9 -10.03 -20.09 -11.81
CA ALA A 9 -8.72 -20.62 -12.18
C ALA A 9 -8.88 -22.12 -12.44
N ASP A 10 -9.03 -22.50 -13.71
CA ASP A 10 -8.66 -23.84 -14.16
C ASP A 10 -7.20 -24.01 -13.76
N TRP A 11 -6.96 -24.76 -12.69
CA TRP A 11 -5.63 -25.13 -12.21
C TRP A 11 -5.19 -26.34 -13.04
N PRO A 12 -4.65 -26.16 -14.25
CA PRO A 12 -4.36 -27.28 -15.13
C PRO A 12 -3.24 -28.10 -14.47
N GLU A 13 -3.19 -29.41 -14.75
CA GLU A 13 -2.09 -30.25 -14.27
C GLU A 13 -0.74 -29.68 -14.72
N LEU A 14 0.23 -29.66 -13.80
CA LEU A 14 1.56 -29.13 -14.04
C LEU A 14 2.23 -29.84 -15.23
N PRO A 15 2.84 -29.10 -16.18
CA PRO A 15 3.83 -29.72 -17.04
C PRO A 15 4.98 -30.26 -16.17
N ALA A 16 5.45 -31.48 -16.46
CA ALA A 16 6.47 -32.16 -15.66
C ALA A 16 7.85 -31.45 -15.63
N HIS A 17 8.02 -30.40 -16.43
CA HIS A 17 9.20 -29.56 -16.51
C HIS A 17 8.82 -28.17 -17.01
N CYS A 18 9.52 -27.13 -16.55
CA CYS A 18 9.45 -25.81 -17.17
C CYS A 18 10.21 -25.89 -18.50
N GLU A 19 9.62 -25.43 -19.59
CA GLU A 19 10.34 -25.32 -20.86
C GLU A 19 11.28 -24.12 -20.82
N TYR A 20 12.58 -24.35 -20.77
CA TYR A 20 13.60 -23.30 -20.77
C TYR A 20 13.77 -22.73 -22.19
N ARG A 21 13.07 -21.64 -22.50
CA ARG A 21 13.09 -21.02 -23.83
C ARG A 21 13.78 -19.65 -23.83
N SER A 22 13.93 -19.03 -22.67
CA SER A 22 14.48 -17.69 -22.51
C SER A 22 16.00 -17.70 -22.34
N THR A 23 16.65 -16.62 -22.78
CA THR A 23 18.07 -16.38 -22.47
C THR A 23 18.30 -16.05 -20.99
N LEU A 24 17.24 -15.70 -20.25
CA LEU A 24 17.28 -15.40 -18.83
C LEU A 24 16.56 -16.50 -18.05
N ALA A 25 17.30 -17.36 -17.34
CA ALA A 25 16.73 -18.50 -16.61
C ALA A 25 15.65 -18.14 -15.58
N TRP A 26 15.70 -16.93 -15.02
CA TRP A 26 14.67 -16.44 -14.10
C TRP A 26 13.34 -16.11 -14.80
N LEU A 27 13.35 -15.79 -16.10
CA LEU A 27 12.12 -15.58 -16.88
C LEU A 27 11.40 -16.90 -17.14
N ASP A 28 12.14 -17.97 -17.45
CA ASP A 28 11.56 -19.31 -17.62
C ASP A 28 10.91 -19.80 -16.33
N LEU A 29 11.57 -19.52 -15.19
CA LEU A 29 10.99 -19.73 -13.87
C LEU A 29 9.67 -18.96 -13.73
N ALA A 30 9.70 -17.65 -13.96
CA ALA A 30 8.54 -16.79 -13.79
C ALA A 30 7.38 -17.18 -14.71
N ASP A 31 7.66 -17.61 -15.95
CA ASP A 31 6.65 -18.10 -16.89
C ASP A 31 6.01 -19.42 -16.47
N CYS A 32 6.79 -20.30 -15.83
CA CYS A 32 6.29 -21.54 -15.25
C CYS A 32 5.30 -21.26 -14.10
N PHE A 33 5.55 -20.19 -13.34
CA PHE A 33 4.71 -19.75 -12.23
C PHE A 33 3.54 -18.87 -12.62
N HIS A 34 3.59 -18.19 -13.78
CA HIS A 34 2.61 -17.17 -14.11
C HIS A 34 1.18 -17.71 -14.11
N ARG A 35 0.99 -19.01 -14.38
CA ARG A 35 -0.34 -19.64 -14.48
C ARG A 35 -1.08 -19.68 -13.14
N TYR A 36 -0.32 -19.61 -12.04
CA TYR A 36 -0.83 -19.54 -10.68
C TYR A 36 -0.92 -18.10 -10.15
N THR A 37 -0.71 -17.12 -11.02
CA THR A 37 -0.83 -15.71 -10.64
C THR A 37 -2.20 -15.15 -10.96
N PHE A 38 -2.66 -14.24 -10.11
CA PHE A 38 -3.81 -13.39 -10.36
C PHE A 38 -3.65 -12.63 -11.69
N SER A 39 -2.43 -12.17 -12.00
CA SER A 39 -2.10 -11.49 -13.26
C SER A 39 -2.46 -12.30 -14.50
N HIS A 40 -2.38 -13.64 -14.47
CA HIS A 40 -2.76 -14.48 -15.61
C HIS A 40 -4.27 -14.56 -15.80
N ALA A 41 -5.03 -14.65 -14.70
CA ALA A 41 -6.49 -14.60 -14.77
C ALA A 41 -7.01 -13.24 -15.27
N MET A 42 -6.25 -12.16 -15.05
CA MET A 42 -6.57 -10.84 -15.57
C MET A 42 -6.51 -10.75 -17.09
N LEU A 43 -5.77 -11.62 -17.77
CA LEU A 43 -5.71 -11.65 -19.24
C LEU A 43 -6.98 -12.22 -19.89
N ARG A 44 -7.88 -12.85 -19.12
CA ARG A 44 -9.09 -13.48 -19.66
C ARG A 44 -10.18 -12.46 -19.93
N GLY A 45 -10.76 -12.52 -21.14
CA GLY A 45 -11.92 -11.72 -21.51
C GLY A 45 -11.67 -10.21 -21.39
N GLN A 46 -12.55 -9.52 -20.65
CA GLN A 46 -12.47 -8.07 -20.43
C GLN A 46 -11.89 -7.70 -19.05
N ASN A 47 -11.35 -8.67 -18.30
CA ASN A 47 -10.89 -8.45 -16.92
C ASN A 47 -9.82 -7.36 -16.83
N LEU A 48 -8.82 -7.40 -17.72
CA LEU A 48 -7.75 -6.40 -17.75
C LEU A 48 -8.30 -4.99 -18.01
N THR A 49 -9.26 -4.86 -18.93
CA THR A 49 -9.93 -3.58 -19.24
C THR A 49 -10.74 -3.07 -18.05
N ILE A 50 -11.53 -3.94 -17.41
CA ILE A 50 -12.30 -3.60 -16.21
C ILE A 50 -11.36 -3.14 -15.09
N PHE A 51 -10.26 -3.85 -14.88
CA PHE A 51 -9.24 -3.45 -13.91
C PHE A 51 -8.57 -2.14 -14.27
N ALA A 52 -8.29 -1.87 -15.54
CA ALA A 52 -7.74 -0.58 -15.95
C ALA A 52 -8.69 0.57 -15.58
N PHE A 53 -9.98 0.45 -15.94
CA PHE A 53 -10.97 1.51 -15.67
C PHE A 53 -11.29 1.65 -14.18
N VAL A 54 -11.69 0.56 -13.52
CA VAL A 54 -12.07 0.58 -12.11
C VAL A 54 -10.85 0.83 -11.24
N GLY A 55 -9.72 0.18 -11.55
CA GLY A 55 -8.46 0.36 -10.83
C GLY A 55 -7.94 1.78 -10.94
N ALA A 56 -8.03 2.44 -12.12
CA ALA A 56 -7.63 3.84 -12.26
C ALA A 56 -8.47 4.78 -11.38
N LEU A 57 -9.79 4.58 -11.36
CA LEU A 57 -10.69 5.35 -10.50
C LEU A 57 -10.36 5.14 -9.02
N VAL A 58 -10.20 3.88 -8.60
CA VAL A 58 -9.86 3.52 -7.22
C VAL A 58 -8.50 4.09 -6.82
N ALA A 59 -7.48 3.98 -7.70
CA ALA A 59 -6.16 4.53 -7.47
C ALA A 59 -6.22 6.06 -7.31
N ALA A 60 -6.94 6.77 -8.17
CA ALA A 60 -7.11 8.22 -8.05
C ALA A 60 -7.78 8.63 -6.73
N CYS A 61 -8.84 7.93 -6.33
CA CYS A 61 -9.52 8.16 -5.06
C CYS A 61 -8.58 7.90 -3.86
N LEU A 62 -7.84 6.79 -3.88
CA LEU A 62 -6.89 6.44 -2.82
C LEU A 62 -5.74 7.45 -2.74
N THR A 63 -5.14 7.84 -3.87
CA THR A 63 -4.10 8.88 -3.91
C THR A 63 -4.62 10.20 -3.32
N MET A 64 -5.84 10.62 -3.70
CA MET A 64 -6.42 11.85 -3.18
C MET A 64 -6.63 11.81 -1.66
N VAL A 65 -7.20 10.72 -1.13
CA VAL A 65 -7.41 10.54 0.32
C VAL A 65 -6.07 10.48 1.04
N GLU A 66 -5.10 9.76 0.49
CA GLU A 66 -3.75 9.64 1.05
C GLU A 66 -3.03 11.00 1.13
N HIS A 67 -3.11 11.81 0.08
CA HIS A 67 -2.55 13.15 0.06
C HIS A 67 -3.18 14.05 1.12
N GLN A 68 -4.50 13.97 1.30
CA GLN A 68 -5.20 14.72 2.35
C GLN A 68 -4.72 14.29 3.74
N ARG A 69 -4.58 12.98 3.97
CA ARG A 69 -4.09 12.41 5.24
C ARG A 69 -2.65 12.85 5.54
N VAL A 70 -1.74 12.66 4.58
CA VAL A 70 -0.34 13.09 4.67
C VAL A 70 -0.24 14.58 4.94
N ARG A 71 -1.02 15.40 4.24
CA ARG A 71 -1.04 16.86 4.44
C ARG A 71 -1.48 17.23 5.85
N ARG A 72 -2.58 16.62 6.33
CA ARG A 72 -3.12 16.87 7.67
C ARG A 72 -2.11 16.49 8.77
N LEU A 73 -1.55 15.28 8.69
CA LEU A 73 -0.55 14.80 9.65
C LEU A 73 0.73 15.65 9.60
N THR A 74 1.17 16.04 8.40
CA THR A 74 2.30 16.97 8.21
C THR A 74 2.04 18.31 8.90
N SER A 75 0.85 18.88 8.76
CA SER A 75 0.48 20.14 9.41
C SER A 75 0.49 20.02 10.93
N LEU A 76 -0.03 18.93 11.51
CA LEU A 76 0.00 18.68 12.95
C LEU A 76 1.43 18.55 13.47
N LEU A 77 2.26 17.74 12.78
CA LEU A 77 3.65 17.52 13.15
C LEU A 77 4.48 18.80 13.06
N LYS A 78 4.29 19.62 12.02
CA LYS A 78 4.97 20.92 11.90
C LYS A 78 4.59 21.88 13.02
N LEU A 79 3.32 21.92 13.40
CA LEU A 79 2.86 22.77 14.51
C LEU A 79 3.46 22.34 15.85
N HIS A 80 3.67 21.04 16.04
CA HIS A 80 4.31 20.50 17.24
C HIS A 80 5.84 20.73 17.23
N ALA A 81 6.49 20.50 16.08
CA ALA A 81 7.94 20.72 15.89
C ALA A 81 8.39 22.16 16.16
N VAL A 82 7.54 23.15 15.83
CA VAL A 82 7.82 24.57 16.12
C VAL A 82 7.81 24.86 17.63
N LYS A 83 7.06 24.08 18.41
CA LYS A 83 6.96 24.23 19.87
C LYS A 83 8.08 23.48 20.60
N ALA A 84 8.47 22.31 20.11
CA ALA A 84 9.52 21.49 20.69
C ALA A 84 10.91 22.04 20.32
N SER A 85 11.56 22.75 21.25
CA SER A 85 12.91 23.28 21.07
C SER A 85 13.95 22.24 21.51
N GLY A 86 14.37 21.34 20.61
CA GLY A 86 15.35 20.30 20.90
C GLY A 86 16.08 19.77 19.66
N ALA A 87 17.34 19.35 19.82
CA ALA A 87 18.23 18.89 18.73
C ALA A 87 17.84 17.53 18.12
N GLU A 88 17.01 16.73 18.80
CA GLU A 88 16.45 15.48 18.30
C GLU A 88 14.93 15.48 18.47
N ASP A 89 14.25 16.24 17.62
CA ASP A 89 12.79 16.33 17.65
C ASP A 89 12.15 15.11 16.95
N PRO A 90 11.43 14.23 17.67
CA PRO A 90 10.70 13.12 17.08
C PRO A 90 9.70 13.55 16.00
N ALA A 91 9.17 14.78 16.07
CA ALA A 91 8.27 15.31 15.05
C ALA A 91 9.01 15.56 13.72
N GLN A 92 10.26 16.03 13.73
CA GLN A 92 11.08 16.12 12.52
C GLN A 92 11.38 14.76 11.91
N GLN A 93 11.67 13.75 12.73
CA GLN A 93 11.84 12.38 12.23
C GLN A 93 10.54 11.88 11.58
N CYS A 94 9.39 12.11 12.22
CA CYS A 94 8.09 11.76 11.64
C CYS A 94 7.85 12.42 10.28
N LEU A 95 8.21 13.69 10.13
CA LEU A 95 8.10 14.40 8.85
C LEU A 95 8.97 13.76 7.75
N LYS A 96 10.17 13.29 8.07
CA LYS A 96 11.04 12.58 7.13
C LYS A 96 10.41 11.25 6.68
N TYR A 97 9.99 10.42 7.64
CA TYR A 97 9.33 9.14 7.34
C TYR A 97 8.05 9.33 6.53
N LEU A 98 7.23 10.32 6.90
CA LEU A 98 5.98 10.63 6.21
C LEU A 98 6.23 11.10 4.76
N SER A 99 7.31 11.87 4.52
CA SER A 99 7.70 12.25 3.17
C SER A 99 8.17 11.06 2.33
N VAL A 100 8.94 10.14 2.91
CA VAL A 100 9.37 8.91 2.22
C VAL A 100 8.14 8.07 1.88
N TYR A 101 7.28 7.83 2.86
CA TYR A 101 6.03 7.11 2.70
C TYR A 101 5.17 7.69 1.55
N SER A 102 4.93 9.01 1.55
CA SER A 102 4.12 9.67 0.51
C SER A 102 4.69 9.44 -0.89
N ARG A 103 6.00 9.62 -1.08
CA ARG A 103 6.64 9.41 -2.39
C ARG A 103 6.55 7.95 -2.86
N LEU A 104 6.64 7.01 -1.92
CA LEU A 104 6.51 5.59 -2.24
C LEU A 104 5.07 5.23 -2.61
N MET A 105 4.06 5.83 -1.96
CA MET A 105 2.65 5.67 -2.37
C MET A 105 2.36 6.32 -3.73
N ASP A 106 2.94 7.50 -3.99
CA ASP A 106 2.84 8.21 -5.29
C ASP A 106 3.46 7.41 -6.43
N LEU A 107 4.46 6.58 -6.14
CA LEU A 107 5.03 5.64 -7.10
C LEU A 107 4.17 4.38 -7.24
N ALA A 108 3.73 3.82 -6.11
CA ALA A 108 3.02 2.54 -6.08
C ALA A 108 1.64 2.61 -6.77
N PHE A 109 0.80 3.60 -6.45
CA PHE A 109 -0.57 3.64 -6.95
C PHE A 109 -0.67 3.78 -8.48
N PRO A 110 0.06 4.71 -9.14
CA PRO A 110 0.11 4.73 -10.59
C PRO A 110 0.87 3.52 -11.15
N GLY A 111 1.90 3.03 -10.45
CA GLY A 111 2.68 1.87 -10.86
C GLY A 111 1.83 0.60 -11.01
N VAL A 112 0.84 0.39 -10.14
CA VAL A 112 -0.12 -0.73 -10.29
C VAL A 112 -0.87 -0.66 -11.63
N LEU A 113 -1.20 0.56 -12.11
CA LEU A 113 -1.89 0.72 -13.40
C LEU A 113 -0.97 0.45 -14.59
N LEU A 114 0.36 0.62 -14.42
CA LEU A 114 1.34 0.26 -15.45
C LEU A 114 1.40 -1.25 -15.68
N LEU A 115 0.89 -2.08 -14.77
CA LEU A 115 0.75 -3.52 -14.99
C LEU A 115 -0.27 -3.87 -16.10
N VAL A 116 -1.12 -2.92 -16.51
CA VAL A 116 -2.04 -3.10 -17.65
C VAL A 116 -1.28 -3.11 -18.99
N PRO A 117 -0.52 -2.06 -19.37
CA PRO A 117 0.31 -2.09 -20.58
C PRO A 117 1.56 -2.99 -20.42
N PHE A 118 2.01 -3.24 -19.19
CA PHE A 118 3.08 -4.20 -18.86
C PHE A 118 2.48 -5.48 -18.28
N ASN A 119 1.52 -6.05 -18.98
CA ASN A 119 0.91 -7.32 -18.59
C ASN A 119 1.86 -8.51 -18.83
N LEU A 120 1.43 -9.71 -18.46
CA LEU A 120 2.25 -10.93 -18.55
C LEU A 120 2.71 -11.29 -19.98
N GLU A 121 2.08 -10.76 -21.05
CA GLU A 121 2.60 -10.93 -22.42
C GLU A 121 3.93 -10.19 -22.65
N ARG A 122 4.33 -9.32 -21.70
CA ARG A 122 5.60 -8.58 -21.68
C ARG A 122 6.36 -8.87 -20.39
N PRO A 123 6.87 -10.10 -20.18
CA PRO A 123 7.29 -10.59 -18.88
C PRO A 123 8.41 -9.74 -18.25
N VAL A 124 9.40 -9.30 -19.02
CA VAL A 124 10.48 -8.42 -18.52
C VAL A 124 9.92 -7.13 -17.92
N MET A 125 9.01 -6.47 -18.64
CA MET A 125 8.39 -5.22 -18.19
C MET A 125 7.44 -5.47 -17.03
N HIS A 126 6.68 -6.57 -17.08
CA HIS A 126 5.74 -6.96 -16.04
C HIS A 126 6.45 -7.19 -14.71
N TYR A 127 7.43 -8.10 -14.67
CA TYR A 127 8.13 -8.44 -13.43
C TYR A 127 8.97 -7.27 -12.91
N GLY A 128 9.58 -6.47 -13.80
CA GLY A 128 10.26 -5.24 -13.41
C GLY A 128 9.33 -4.22 -12.77
N CYS A 129 8.14 -4.02 -13.34
CA CYS A 129 7.12 -3.14 -12.80
C CYS A 129 6.56 -3.66 -11.47
N THR A 130 6.25 -4.96 -11.38
CA THR A 130 5.79 -5.62 -10.16
C THR A 130 6.81 -5.46 -9.03
N LEU A 131 8.10 -5.70 -9.30
CA LEU A 131 9.15 -5.54 -8.29
C LEU A 131 9.22 -4.10 -7.78
N LEU A 132 9.15 -3.12 -8.67
CA LEU A 132 9.17 -1.70 -8.30
C LEU A 132 7.97 -1.33 -7.42
N VAL A 133 6.77 -1.73 -7.84
CA VAL A 133 5.52 -1.45 -7.13
C VAL A 133 5.52 -2.11 -5.76
N VAL A 134 5.82 -3.40 -5.68
CA VAL A 134 5.86 -4.14 -4.40
C VAL A 134 6.91 -3.54 -3.47
N SER A 135 8.09 -3.21 -3.99
CA SER A 135 9.16 -2.57 -3.20
C SER A 135 8.72 -1.21 -2.66
N ALA A 136 8.02 -0.42 -3.46
CA ALA A 136 7.46 0.86 -3.04
C ALA A 136 6.36 0.67 -1.97
N MET A 137 5.46 -0.29 -2.16
CA MET A 137 4.39 -0.58 -1.19
C MET A 137 4.94 -1.08 0.15
N VAL A 138 5.84 -2.07 0.14
CA VAL A 138 6.51 -2.59 1.35
C VAL A 138 7.33 -1.50 2.02
N GLY A 139 8.17 -0.78 1.26
CA GLY A 139 8.97 0.31 1.78
C GLY A 139 8.12 1.42 2.40
N GLY A 140 6.98 1.74 1.80
CA GLY A 140 6.02 2.69 2.34
C GLY A 140 5.40 2.18 3.64
N VAL A 141 4.92 0.94 3.69
CA VAL A 141 4.38 0.34 4.93
C VAL A 141 5.44 0.33 6.03
N VAL A 142 6.69 -0.02 5.74
CA VAL A 142 7.79 0.01 6.69
C VAL A 142 8.04 1.44 7.18
N ALA A 143 8.21 2.41 6.26
CA ALA A 143 8.44 3.81 6.61
C ALA A 143 7.31 4.38 7.48
N TYR A 144 6.06 4.03 7.19
CA TYR A 144 4.93 4.42 8.00
C TYR A 144 4.96 3.73 9.37
N ALA A 145 5.13 2.41 9.43
CA ALA A 145 5.08 1.63 10.67
C ALA A 145 6.21 1.97 11.65
N THR A 146 7.40 2.33 11.15
CA THR A 146 8.56 2.68 11.98
C THR A 146 8.59 4.14 12.41
N MET A 147 7.69 4.97 11.89
CA MET A 147 7.58 6.38 12.25
C MET A 147 7.39 6.55 13.77
N PRO A 148 8.18 7.40 14.46
CA PRO A 148 8.13 7.57 15.91
C PRO A 148 6.95 8.47 16.36
N LEU A 149 5.76 8.26 15.80
CA LEU A 149 4.59 9.12 16.00
C LEU A 149 4.14 9.18 17.47
N ALA A 150 4.34 8.09 18.21
CA ALA A 150 4.04 8.03 19.64
C ALA A 150 4.94 8.96 20.47
N ALA A 151 6.24 9.00 20.15
CA ALA A 151 7.17 9.93 20.79
C ALA A 151 6.84 11.38 20.40
N ALA A 152 6.52 11.62 19.13
CA ALA A 152 6.11 12.94 18.64
C ALA A 152 4.77 13.43 19.20
N ALA A 153 3.92 12.54 19.72
CA ALA A 153 2.64 12.89 20.34
C ALA A 153 2.74 13.06 21.86
N GLY A 154 3.94 13.07 22.45
CA GLY A 154 4.10 13.27 23.89
C GLY A 154 3.48 12.16 24.74
N LEU A 155 3.35 10.93 24.22
CA LEU A 155 2.85 9.79 25.01
C LEU A 155 3.75 9.45 26.23
N SER A 156 4.89 10.13 26.40
CA SER A 156 5.81 9.97 27.51
C SER A 156 5.89 11.14 28.51
N ASP A 157 5.40 12.36 28.23
CA ASP A 157 5.55 13.51 29.16
C ASP A 157 4.47 14.62 29.06
N GLN A 158 4.35 15.39 30.15
CA GLN A 158 3.25 16.27 30.62
C GLN A 158 2.75 17.44 29.75
N GLU A 159 3.08 17.56 28.47
CA GLU A 159 2.45 18.58 27.61
C GLU A 159 1.25 17.97 26.87
N GLU A 160 0.08 18.60 26.95
CA GLU A 160 -1.09 18.12 26.20
C GLU A 160 -0.83 18.27 24.69
N PRO A 161 -0.55 17.18 23.94
CA PRO A 161 -0.60 17.25 22.48
C PRO A 161 -2.00 17.72 22.07
N THR A 162 -2.11 18.33 20.88
CA THR A 162 -3.43 18.47 20.26
C THR A 162 -4.09 17.09 20.28
N LYS A 163 -5.26 16.95 20.91
CA LYS A 163 -6.02 15.69 21.06
C LYS A 163 -6.00 14.82 19.80
N GLU A 164 -6.05 15.48 18.65
CA GLU A 164 -5.95 14.89 17.33
C GLU A 164 -4.64 14.13 17.05
N LEU A 165 -3.46 14.69 17.35
CA LEU A 165 -2.16 14.03 17.16
C LEU A 165 -2.01 12.81 18.07
N HIS A 166 -2.55 12.89 19.29
CA HIS A 166 -2.58 11.77 20.23
C HIS A 166 -3.47 10.62 19.72
N ASP A 167 -4.64 10.94 19.15
CA ASP A 167 -5.51 9.95 18.53
C ASP A 167 -4.84 9.29 17.31
N TRP A 168 -4.12 10.08 16.51
CA TRP A 168 -3.29 9.56 15.42
C TRP A 168 -2.21 8.60 15.91
N ALA A 169 -1.50 8.93 16.98
CA ALA A 169 -0.46 8.08 17.57
C ALA A 169 -1.03 6.75 18.11
N LYS A 170 -2.19 6.78 18.78
CA LYS A 170 -2.87 5.56 19.26
C LYS A 170 -3.26 4.64 18.10
N ARG A 171 -3.83 5.20 17.04
CA ARG A 171 -4.17 4.44 15.83
C ARG A 171 -2.94 3.88 15.14
N HIS A 172 -1.90 4.69 15.00
CA HIS A 172 -0.62 4.25 14.43
C HIS A 172 -0.05 3.02 15.15
N GLN A 173 -0.08 3.01 16.49
CA GLN A 173 0.38 1.85 17.27
C GLN A 173 -0.44 0.58 16.99
N SER A 174 -1.77 0.68 16.90
CA SER A 174 -2.62 -0.50 16.61
C SER A 174 -2.40 -1.05 15.18
N LEU A 175 -1.92 -0.21 14.27
CA LEU A 175 -1.62 -0.59 12.89
C LEU A 175 -0.27 -1.28 12.71
N LYS A 176 0.69 -1.13 13.65
CA LYS A 176 2.03 -1.74 13.51
C LYS A 176 2.00 -3.26 13.39
N TRP A 177 1.15 -3.93 14.17
CA TRP A 177 0.95 -5.38 14.04
C TRP A 177 0.43 -5.76 12.64
N LYS A 178 -0.58 -5.02 12.14
CA LYS A 178 -1.14 -5.25 10.80
C LYS A 178 -0.08 -5.03 9.71
N ALA A 179 0.74 -3.99 9.85
CA ALA A 179 1.88 -3.74 8.97
C ALA A 179 2.88 -4.90 9.00
N GLY A 180 3.18 -5.46 10.17
CA GLY A 180 4.01 -6.65 10.31
C GLY A 180 3.47 -7.86 9.55
N VAL A 181 2.16 -8.11 9.62
CA VAL A 181 1.50 -9.19 8.85
C VAL A 181 1.64 -8.95 7.34
N ILE A 182 1.42 -7.73 6.87
CA ILE A 182 1.57 -7.38 5.45
C ILE A 182 3.00 -7.63 5.00
N ILE A 183 3.98 -7.15 5.76
CA ILE A 183 5.41 -7.35 5.46
C ILE A 183 5.72 -8.85 5.41
N ALA A 184 5.26 -9.63 6.39
CA ALA A 184 5.49 -11.07 6.43
C ALA A 184 4.90 -11.79 5.21
N LEU A 185 3.68 -11.43 4.78
CA LEU A 185 3.07 -12.01 3.58
C LEU A 185 3.93 -11.81 2.32
N HIS A 186 4.63 -10.67 2.20
CA HIS A 186 5.53 -10.39 1.07
C HIS A 186 6.82 -11.20 1.08
N PHE A 187 7.20 -11.78 2.23
CA PHE A 187 8.32 -12.72 2.32
C PHE A 187 7.86 -14.18 2.19
N VAL A 188 6.67 -14.51 2.69
CA VAL A 188 6.08 -15.85 2.53
C VAL A 188 5.80 -16.16 1.06
N LEU A 189 5.33 -15.18 0.29
CA LEU A 189 5.09 -15.31 -1.15
C LEU A 189 6.27 -15.88 -1.95
N PRO A 190 7.45 -15.24 -1.99
CA PRO A 190 8.61 -15.75 -2.71
C PRO A 190 9.13 -17.07 -2.12
N ALA A 191 8.98 -17.30 -0.82
CA ALA A 191 9.32 -18.59 -0.21
C ALA A 191 8.41 -19.72 -0.71
N THR A 192 7.09 -19.49 -0.80
CA THR A 192 6.15 -20.47 -1.35
C THR A 192 6.40 -20.74 -2.85
N ALA A 193 6.75 -19.71 -3.62
CA ALA A 193 7.15 -19.86 -5.02
C ALA A 193 8.43 -20.70 -5.16
N ALA A 194 9.44 -20.43 -4.35
CA ALA A 194 10.67 -21.20 -4.34
C ALA A 194 10.42 -22.67 -3.95
N VAL A 195 9.65 -22.92 -2.89
CA VAL A 195 9.31 -24.29 -2.47
C VAL A 195 8.54 -25.03 -3.58
N HIS A 196 7.59 -24.38 -4.24
CA HIS A 196 6.91 -24.99 -5.40
C HIS A 196 7.91 -25.34 -6.52
N HIS A 197 8.87 -24.47 -6.80
CA HIS A 197 9.81 -24.69 -7.89
C HIS A 197 10.66 -25.94 -7.65
N PHE A 198 11.11 -26.12 -6.41
CA PHE A 198 12.01 -27.22 -6.06
C PHE A 198 11.26 -28.52 -5.74
N ALA A 199 10.02 -28.44 -5.23
CA ALA A 199 9.26 -29.61 -4.79
C ALA A 199 8.21 -30.10 -5.80
N TRP A 200 7.86 -29.29 -6.82
CA TRP A 200 6.88 -29.64 -7.87
C TRP A 200 5.53 -30.15 -7.33
N LEU A 201 5.04 -29.54 -6.26
CA LEU A 201 3.78 -29.92 -5.61
C LEU A 201 2.63 -29.02 -6.08
N ASP A 202 1.60 -29.56 -6.72
CA ASP A 202 0.40 -28.80 -7.17
C ASP A 202 -0.23 -27.94 -6.05
N ALA A 203 -0.24 -28.48 -4.81
CA ALA A 203 -0.75 -27.76 -3.64
C ALA A 203 -0.01 -26.44 -3.37
N THR A 204 1.27 -26.37 -3.73
CA THR A 204 2.10 -25.17 -3.49
C THR A 204 1.84 -24.06 -4.50
N GLY A 205 1.28 -24.36 -5.68
CA GLY A 205 0.90 -23.37 -6.69
C GLY A 205 -0.41 -22.68 -6.32
N ARG A 206 -1.37 -23.45 -5.81
CA ARG A 206 -2.61 -22.91 -5.21
C ARG A 206 -2.30 -22.07 -3.97
N LEU A 207 -1.37 -22.51 -3.13
CA LEU A 207 -0.91 -21.74 -1.97
C LEU A 207 -0.27 -20.43 -2.42
N PHE A 208 0.56 -20.46 -3.47
CA PHE A 208 1.16 -19.26 -4.04
C PHE A 208 0.10 -18.26 -4.52
N GLY A 209 -0.89 -18.72 -5.30
CA GLY A 209 -1.99 -17.87 -5.75
C GLY A 209 -2.85 -17.33 -4.59
N LEU A 210 -3.09 -18.13 -3.56
CA LEU A 210 -3.79 -17.68 -2.35
C LEU A 210 -2.97 -16.62 -1.59
N CYS A 211 -1.66 -16.82 -1.45
CA CYS A 211 -0.76 -15.86 -0.84
C CYS A 211 -0.71 -14.55 -1.62
N GLU A 212 -0.79 -14.59 -2.95
CA GLU A 212 -0.77 -13.39 -3.80
C GLU A 212 -2.03 -12.56 -3.60
N VAL A 213 -3.20 -13.21 -3.67
CA VAL A 213 -4.49 -12.57 -3.38
C VAL A 213 -4.51 -12.04 -1.95
N SER A 214 -3.99 -12.80 -0.99
CA SER A 214 -3.91 -12.39 0.41
C SER A 214 -3.03 -11.16 0.59
N ALA A 215 -1.90 -11.08 -0.11
CA ALA A 215 -1.03 -9.91 -0.09
C ALA A 215 -1.72 -8.68 -0.67
N ILE A 216 -2.40 -8.81 -1.82
CA ILE A 216 -3.17 -7.72 -2.43
C ILE A 216 -4.30 -7.25 -1.50
N LEU A 217 -5.10 -8.17 -0.98
CA LEU A 217 -6.19 -7.88 -0.04
C LEU A 217 -5.66 -7.24 1.25
N SER A 218 -4.50 -7.68 1.75
CA SER A 218 -3.92 -7.13 2.97
C SER A 218 -3.60 -5.63 2.84
N TYR A 219 -3.13 -5.19 1.66
CA TYR A 219 -2.94 -3.77 1.38
C TYR A 219 -4.25 -3.01 1.24
N GLN A 220 -5.24 -3.59 0.57
CA GLN A 220 -6.56 -2.95 0.45
C GLN A 220 -7.22 -2.76 1.82
N ILE A 221 -7.11 -3.77 2.70
CA ILE A 221 -7.58 -3.71 4.09
C ILE A 221 -6.80 -2.65 4.87
N PHE A 222 -5.47 -2.59 4.70
CA PHE A 222 -4.64 -1.57 5.35
C PHE A 222 -5.06 -0.16 4.96
N LEU A 223 -5.26 0.09 3.66
CA LEU A 223 -5.76 1.38 3.17
C LEU A 223 -7.17 1.67 3.66
N ALA A 224 -8.07 0.68 3.63
CA ALA A 224 -9.43 0.82 4.14
C ALA A 224 -9.45 1.18 5.64
N THR A 225 -8.52 0.64 6.43
CA THR A 225 -8.41 1.01 7.85
C THR A 225 -8.05 2.48 8.02
N PHE A 226 -7.18 3.06 7.17
CA PHE A 226 -6.90 4.49 7.23
C PHE A 226 -8.10 5.35 6.86
N VAL A 227 -8.86 4.96 5.84
CA VAL A 227 -10.06 5.71 5.43
C VAL A 227 -11.10 5.73 6.56
N ALA A 228 -11.34 4.57 7.19
CA ALA A 228 -12.25 4.48 8.34
C ALA A 228 -11.78 5.35 9.52
N ASP A 229 -10.48 5.36 9.77
CA ASP A 229 -9.85 6.16 10.82
C ASP A 229 -9.95 7.68 10.54
N ASP A 230 -9.81 8.10 9.29
CA ASP A 230 -9.97 9.49 8.87
C ASP A 230 -11.42 9.98 9.00
N PHE A 231 -12.40 9.12 8.67
CA PHE A 231 -13.81 9.41 8.90
C PHE A 231 -14.14 9.51 10.41
N ALA A 232 -13.53 8.65 11.24
CA ALA A 232 -13.69 8.75 12.68
C ALA A 232 -13.08 10.04 13.23
N ALA A 233 -11.91 10.46 12.74
CA ALA A 233 -11.22 11.67 13.19
C ALA A 233 -11.88 12.98 12.69
N SER A 234 -12.51 12.97 11.51
CA SER A 234 -13.21 14.15 10.95
C SER A 234 -14.53 14.46 11.64
N LYS A 235 -15.19 13.49 12.30
CA LYS A 235 -16.38 13.75 13.15
C LYS A 235 -16.10 14.67 14.34
N PHE A 236 -14.84 14.83 14.74
CA PHE A 236 -14.44 15.57 15.94
C PHE A 236 -13.71 16.89 15.67
N ALA A 237 -13.39 17.19 14.41
CA ALA A 237 -12.67 18.41 14.05
C ALA A 237 -13.34 19.07 12.83
N PRO A 238 -14.14 20.13 13.00
CA PRO A 238 -14.54 20.95 11.86
C PRO A 238 -13.25 21.49 11.24
N MET A 239 -12.95 21.10 10.01
CA MET A 239 -11.84 21.72 9.28
C MET A 239 -12.06 23.23 9.26
N PRO A 240 -11.08 24.05 9.67
CA PRO A 240 -11.17 25.48 9.46
C PRO A 240 -11.17 25.69 7.94
N SER A 241 -12.35 25.91 7.37
CA SER A 241 -12.45 26.11 5.93
C SER A 241 -11.73 27.43 5.59
N PRO A 242 -10.84 27.43 4.59
CA PRO A 242 -10.25 28.68 4.10
C PRO A 242 -11.34 29.64 3.57
N THR A 243 -12.50 29.11 3.17
CA THR A 243 -13.69 29.88 2.78
C THR A 243 -14.33 30.66 3.93
N ARG A 244 -14.20 30.23 5.20
CA ARG A 244 -14.75 30.99 6.35
C ARG A 244 -13.97 32.27 6.62
N LYS A 245 -12.65 32.28 6.37
CA LYS A 245 -11.84 33.51 6.53
C LYS A 245 -12.15 34.54 5.45
N VAL A 246 -12.40 34.10 4.22
CA VAL A 246 -12.81 34.99 3.11
C VAL A 246 -14.22 35.54 3.34
N ALA A 247 -15.16 34.72 3.81
CA ALA A 247 -16.50 35.19 4.16
C ALA A 247 -16.50 36.15 5.38
N ALA A 248 -15.70 35.88 6.40
CA ALA A 248 -15.58 36.76 7.56
C ALA A 248 -14.89 38.10 7.23
N SER A 249 -13.90 38.13 6.32
CA SER A 249 -13.30 39.39 5.88
C SER A 249 -14.21 40.20 4.95
N LEU A 250 -15.09 39.54 4.19
CA LEU A 250 -16.10 40.21 3.35
C LEU A 250 -17.26 40.79 4.17
N ILE A 251 -17.60 40.18 5.31
CA ILE A 251 -18.66 40.67 6.20
C ILE A 251 -18.14 41.76 7.16
N ALA A 252 -16.88 41.70 7.60
CA ALA A 252 -16.28 42.72 8.46
C ALA A 252 -15.83 43.99 7.71
N GLY A 253 -15.92 44.00 6.38
CA GLY A 253 -15.64 45.14 5.50
C GLY A 253 -16.88 45.80 4.90
N LEU A 254 -18.09 45.41 5.35
CA LEU A 254 -19.38 46.06 5.08
C LEU A 254 -19.92 46.64 6.39
#